data_AF-A0A7C5P335-F1
#
_entry.id   AF-A0A7C5P335-F1
#
_cell.length_a   1.000
_cell.length_b   1.000
_cell.length_c   1.000
_cell.angle_alpha   90.00
_cell.angle_beta   90.00
_cell.angle_gamma   90.00
#
_symmetry.space_group_name_H-M   'P 1'
#
loop_
_entity.id
_entity.type
_entity.pdbx_description
1 polymer ?
#
loop_
_entity_poly.entity_id
_entity_poly.type
_entity_poly.pdbx_seq_one_letter_code
_entity_poly.pdbx_strand_id
1 'polypeptide(L)'
;MFGIYHCPKCGFKLDKLILRSLWKREKWKKIVREHDEVLNYALANDRNDLKWFFVFHEVQCYCGWKSTAVHMMRFELNPDLPVLQKDLRLVHVEDAIFDPIDGLYLGKRVKGLIAAFLDRWNRLADLIIVCTPFISSKFTYSEWEWLMSRIFPFKFRIITRPQSHKLFKRLPIFSGMKPEEILIKHAEDDFYDTIEKQILRPILAEDAIIRYQKFHAKFFAGIFSNHVEVIHSSFNLFEYEEKQLENVAVNIYPRDFFLYKFLLPFGIEKLSVPQDTVLEKVDKVGCIICSEENGSFTSKYDSYQTRSWQVILNFFHKS
;
A
#
# COMPACT_ATOMS: atom_id res chain seq x y z
N MET A 1 0.73 15.42 2.27
CA MET A 1 1.62 14.27 2.02
C MET A 1 2.87 14.45 2.86
N PHE A 2 3.23 13.44 3.66
CA PHE A 2 4.53 13.42 4.32
C PHE A 2 5.56 13.03 3.25
N GLY A 3 6.64 13.80 3.11
CA GLY A 3 7.67 13.47 2.14
C GLY A 3 8.72 12.56 2.76
N ILE A 4 8.90 11.37 2.21
CA ILE A 4 9.90 10.41 2.69
C ILE A 4 11.18 10.43 1.84
N TYR A 5 11.08 10.87 0.58
CA TYR A 5 12.18 10.80 -0.37
C TYR A 5 13.03 12.07 -0.37
N HIS A 6 14.34 11.89 -0.27
CA HIS A 6 15.33 12.96 -0.24
C HIS A 6 16.37 12.74 -1.33
N CYS A 7 16.84 13.85 -1.91
CA CYS A 7 17.90 13.85 -2.89
C CYS A 7 19.20 13.33 -2.25
N PRO A 8 19.86 12.31 -2.82
CA PRO A 8 21.11 11.79 -2.28
C PRO A 8 22.25 12.81 -2.33
N LYS A 9 22.19 13.80 -3.25
CA LYS A 9 23.25 14.81 -3.41
C LYS A 9 23.14 16.00 -2.47
N CYS A 10 21.93 16.46 -2.15
CA CYS A 10 21.73 17.70 -1.39
C CYS A 10 20.71 17.60 -0.24
N GLY A 11 20.15 16.41 0.02
CA GLY A 11 19.15 16.20 1.07
C GLY A 11 17.81 16.88 0.84
N PHE A 12 17.56 17.45 -0.35
CA PHE A 12 16.30 18.14 -0.61
C PHE A 12 15.11 17.17 -0.69
N LYS A 13 13.97 17.55 -0.09
CA LYS A 13 12.70 16.79 -0.10
C LYS A 13 12.09 16.70 -1.49
N LEU A 14 12.09 15.50 -2.07
CA LEU A 14 11.69 15.27 -3.45
C LEU A 14 10.17 15.18 -3.64
N ASP A 15 9.40 14.71 -2.66
CA ASP A 15 7.98 14.36 -2.86
C ASP A 15 7.14 15.52 -3.41
N LYS A 16 7.32 16.73 -2.86
CA LYS A 16 6.60 17.92 -3.36
C LYS A 16 7.01 18.29 -4.79
N LEU A 17 8.30 18.12 -5.12
CA LEU A 17 8.85 18.43 -6.44
C LEU A 17 8.31 17.44 -7.47
N ILE A 18 8.31 16.15 -7.12
CA ILE A 18 7.75 15.04 -7.90
C ILE A 18 6.30 15.32 -8.27
N LEU A 19 5.44 15.54 -7.26
CA LEU A 19 4.01 15.75 -7.50
C LEU A 19 3.76 17.00 -8.34
N ARG A 20 4.49 18.09 -8.08
CA ARG A 20 4.36 19.33 -8.87
C ARG A 20 4.77 19.12 -10.32
N SER A 21 5.77 18.28 -10.59
CA SER A 21 6.19 17.93 -11.95
C SER A 21 5.09 17.15 -12.68
N LEU A 22 4.59 16.08 -12.05
CA LEU A 22 3.55 15.21 -12.59
C LEU A 22 2.24 15.93 -12.85
N TRP A 23 1.83 16.80 -11.91
CA TRP A 23 0.54 17.49 -11.95
C TRP A 23 0.53 18.74 -12.83
N LYS A 24 1.61 19.03 -13.56
CA LYS A 24 1.57 20.00 -14.65
C LYS A 24 0.47 19.59 -15.63
N ARG A 25 -0.42 20.53 -15.98
CA ARG A 25 -1.62 20.27 -16.80
C ARG A 25 -1.32 19.46 -18.07
N GLU A 26 -0.22 19.74 -18.73
CA GLU A 26 0.21 19.06 -19.96
C GLU A 26 0.62 17.61 -19.72
N LYS A 27 1.43 17.34 -18.68
CA LYS A 27 1.83 15.96 -18.33
C LYS A 27 0.62 15.14 -17.88
N TRP A 28 -0.23 15.73 -17.03
CA TRP A 28 -1.44 15.06 -16.55
C TRP A 28 -2.37 14.66 -17.68
N LYS A 29 -2.62 15.55 -18.65
CA LYS A 29 -3.44 15.24 -19.83
C LYS A 29 -2.89 14.06 -20.64
N LYS A 30 -1.57 13.96 -20.78
CA LYS A 30 -0.93 12.83 -21.48
C LYS A 30 -1.15 11.53 -20.71
N ILE A 31 -0.95 11.53 -19.39
CA ILE A 31 -1.19 10.35 -18.55
C ILE A 31 -2.64 9.86 -18.64
N VAL A 32 -3.61 10.78 -18.56
CA VAL A 32 -5.04 10.43 -18.70
C VAL A 32 -5.34 9.84 -20.07
N ARG A 33 -4.81 10.46 -21.15
CA ARG A 33 -4.98 9.93 -22.50
C ARG A 33 -4.40 8.50 -22.63
N GLU A 34 -3.19 8.27 -22.14
CA GLU A 34 -2.57 6.94 -22.15
C GLU A 34 -3.39 5.93 -21.35
N HIS A 35 -3.95 6.33 -20.21
CA HIS A 35 -4.86 5.49 -19.44
C HIS A 35 -6.11 5.13 -20.25
N ASP A 36 -6.76 6.10 -20.88
CA ASP A 36 -8.00 5.89 -21.65
C ASP A 36 -7.77 5.03 -22.89
N GLU A 37 -6.64 5.22 -23.58
CA GLU A 37 -6.23 4.35 -24.70
C GLU A 37 -6.06 2.90 -24.24
N VAL A 38 -5.41 2.71 -23.09
CA VAL A 38 -5.23 1.38 -22.51
C VAL A 38 -6.55 0.77 -22.02
N LEU A 39 -7.45 1.56 -21.45
CA LEU A 39 -8.79 1.12 -21.07
C LEU A 39 -9.59 0.63 -22.27
N ASN A 40 -9.61 1.40 -23.35
CA ASN A 40 -10.29 1.02 -24.59
C ASN A 40 -9.70 -0.28 -25.16
N TYR A 41 -8.37 -0.40 -25.20
CA TYR A 41 -7.72 -1.64 -25.60
C TYR A 41 -8.11 -2.82 -24.72
N ALA A 42 -8.08 -2.64 -23.38
CA ALA A 42 -8.34 -3.70 -22.44
C ALA A 42 -9.78 -4.21 -22.53
N LEU A 43 -10.75 -3.29 -22.69
CA LEU A 43 -12.15 -3.63 -22.94
C LEU A 43 -12.33 -4.34 -24.28
N ALA A 44 -11.66 -3.89 -25.35
CA ALA A 44 -11.76 -4.50 -26.67
C ALA A 44 -11.14 -5.91 -26.75
N ASN A 45 -10.21 -6.24 -25.85
CA ASN A 45 -9.47 -7.50 -25.86
C ASN A 45 -9.72 -8.37 -24.60
N ASP A 46 -10.77 -8.06 -23.83
CA ASP A 46 -11.17 -8.78 -22.61
C ASP A 46 -10.03 -8.98 -21.59
N ARG A 47 -9.19 -7.96 -21.41
CA ARG A 47 -8.00 -7.99 -20.54
C ARG A 47 -8.33 -7.74 -19.08
N ASN A 48 -9.16 -8.61 -18.51
CA ASN A 48 -9.56 -8.58 -17.09
C ASN A 48 -8.41 -8.83 -16.12
N ASP A 49 -7.25 -9.28 -16.60
CA ASP A 49 -6.02 -9.51 -15.83
C ASP A 49 -5.28 -8.22 -15.46
N LEU A 50 -5.49 -7.11 -16.19
CA LEU A 50 -4.83 -5.83 -15.93
C LEU A 50 -5.41 -5.18 -14.67
N LYS A 51 -4.60 -5.04 -13.61
CA LYS A 51 -5.06 -4.48 -12.30
C LYS A 51 -4.34 -3.21 -11.87
N TRP A 52 -3.22 -2.87 -12.50
CA TRP A 52 -2.37 -1.76 -12.07
C TRP A 52 -1.88 -0.93 -13.24
N PHE A 53 -1.88 0.38 -13.03
CA PHE A 53 -1.32 1.36 -13.97
C PHE A 53 -0.17 2.09 -13.27
N PHE A 54 1.04 1.93 -13.81
CA PHE A 54 2.26 2.55 -13.32
C PHE A 54 2.65 3.72 -14.21
N VAL A 55 3.06 4.82 -13.58
CA VAL A 55 3.58 6.00 -14.28
C VAL A 55 5.02 6.23 -13.84
N PHE A 56 5.94 6.11 -14.79
CA PHE A 56 7.35 6.42 -14.64
C PHE A 56 7.60 7.77 -15.29
N HIS A 57 8.22 8.68 -14.54
CA HIS A 57 8.55 9.99 -15.08
C HIS A 57 9.87 10.52 -14.53
N GLU A 58 10.50 11.38 -15.30
CA GLU A 58 11.76 11.99 -14.91
C GLU A 58 11.55 13.08 -13.86
N VAL A 59 12.45 13.10 -12.88
CA VAL A 59 12.49 14.08 -11.80
C VAL A 59 13.89 14.65 -11.74
N GLN A 60 13.98 15.98 -11.74
CA GLN A 60 15.24 16.69 -11.55
C GLN A 60 15.17 17.53 -10.28
N CYS A 61 16.07 17.24 -9.34
CA CYS A 61 16.27 18.05 -8.14
C CYS A 61 16.89 19.41 -8.51
N TYR A 62 16.71 20.42 -7.64
CA TYR A 62 17.30 21.75 -7.81
C TYR A 62 18.83 21.74 -7.90
N CYS A 63 19.50 20.75 -7.33
CA CYS A 63 20.96 20.56 -7.43
C CYS A 63 21.40 19.90 -8.76
N GLY A 64 20.46 19.63 -9.67
CA GLY A 64 20.72 18.99 -10.97
C GLY A 64 20.75 17.47 -10.94
N TRP A 65 20.63 16.81 -9.77
CA TRP A 65 20.45 15.35 -9.70
C TRP A 65 19.15 14.93 -10.40
N LYS A 66 19.24 13.91 -11.25
CA LYS A 66 18.12 13.33 -12.00
C LYS A 66 17.84 11.92 -11.50
N SER A 67 16.57 11.52 -11.55
CA SER A 67 16.09 10.20 -11.15
C SER A 67 14.71 9.93 -11.75
N THR A 68 14.28 8.67 -11.67
CA THR A 68 12.95 8.21 -12.05
C THR A 68 12.07 8.11 -10.81
N ALA A 69 10.92 8.78 -10.80
CA ALA A 69 9.87 8.50 -9.82
C ALA A 69 8.79 7.63 -10.44
N VAL A 70 8.29 6.71 -9.61
CA VAL A 70 7.28 5.73 -9.98
C VAL A 70 6.03 5.99 -9.18
N HIS A 71 4.94 6.22 -9.90
CA HIS A 71 3.61 6.28 -9.34
C HIS A 71 2.78 5.06 -9.73
N MET A 72 1.78 4.76 -8.93
CA MET A 72 0.88 3.63 -9.12
C MET A 72 -0.56 4.02 -8.80
N MET A 73 -1.50 3.53 -9.60
CA MET A 73 -2.92 3.53 -9.29
C MET A 73 -3.53 2.16 -9.64
N ARG A 74 -4.66 1.85 -9.00
CA ARG A 74 -5.47 0.70 -9.40
C ARG A 74 -6.04 0.97 -10.79
N PHE A 75 -6.00 -0.04 -11.65
CA PHE A 75 -6.61 0.02 -12.96
C PHE A 75 -7.97 -0.67 -12.91
N GLU A 76 -9.01 0.07 -13.30
CA GLU A 76 -10.39 -0.41 -13.27
C GLU A 76 -10.95 -0.40 -14.68
N LEU A 77 -11.54 -1.53 -15.09
CA LEU A 77 -12.20 -1.67 -16.39
C LEU A 77 -13.59 -1.05 -16.35
N ASN A 78 -13.63 0.26 -16.10
CA ASN A 78 -14.87 1.03 -16.04
C ASN A 78 -14.66 2.39 -16.72
N PRO A 79 -15.25 2.61 -17.92
CA PRO A 79 -15.11 3.87 -18.66
C PRO A 79 -15.79 5.06 -17.97
N ASP A 80 -16.72 4.82 -17.04
CA ASP A 80 -17.43 5.88 -16.32
C ASP A 80 -16.65 6.40 -15.11
N LEU A 81 -15.56 5.73 -14.72
CA LEU A 81 -14.72 6.16 -13.61
C LEU A 81 -13.60 7.08 -14.10
N PRO A 82 -13.63 8.38 -13.75
CA PRO A 82 -12.58 9.29 -14.17
C PRO A 82 -11.27 8.97 -13.45
N VAL A 83 -10.16 9.11 -14.17
CA VAL A 83 -8.82 9.07 -13.57
C VAL A 83 -8.61 10.35 -12.76
N LEU A 84 -8.41 10.22 -11.45
CA LEU A 84 -8.15 11.37 -10.57
C LEU A 84 -6.70 11.41 -10.12
N GLN A 85 -6.13 12.62 -10.04
CA GLN A 85 -4.74 12.82 -9.57
C GLN A 85 -4.51 12.23 -8.18
N LYS A 86 -5.55 12.22 -7.34
CA LYS A 86 -5.48 11.68 -5.98
C LYS A 86 -5.31 10.16 -5.96
N ASP A 87 -5.59 9.44 -7.05
CA ASP A 87 -5.51 7.98 -7.10
C ASP A 87 -4.10 7.50 -7.48
N LEU A 88 -3.31 8.39 -8.10
CA LEU A 88 -1.94 8.13 -8.49
C LEU A 88 -0.98 8.37 -7.31
N ARG A 89 -0.57 7.27 -6.65
CA ARG A 89 0.28 7.26 -5.44
C ARG A 89 1.76 7.16 -5.80
N LEU A 90 2.61 7.95 -5.14
CA LEU A 90 4.06 7.82 -5.27
C LEU A 90 4.52 6.56 -4.51
N VAL A 91 5.10 5.58 -5.22
CA VAL A 91 5.53 4.30 -4.62
C VAL A 91 7.03 4.14 -4.56
N HIS A 92 7.78 4.79 -5.46
CA HIS A 92 9.24 4.68 -5.49
C HIS A 92 9.89 5.90 -6.14
N VAL A 93 11.14 6.18 -5.75
CA VAL A 93 12.03 7.13 -6.40
C VAL A 93 13.41 6.49 -6.44
N GLU A 94 13.95 6.33 -7.64
CA GLU A 94 15.23 5.65 -7.88
C GLU A 94 16.37 6.40 -7.19
N ASP A 95 17.24 5.69 -6.50
CA ASP A 95 18.41 6.21 -5.77
C ASP A 95 18.13 7.31 -4.73
N ALA A 96 16.87 7.58 -4.41
CA ALA A 96 16.52 8.52 -3.34
C ALA A 96 16.81 7.89 -1.97
N ILE A 97 17.23 8.75 -1.03
CA ILE A 97 17.47 8.36 0.35
C ILE A 97 16.29 8.74 1.25
N PHE A 98 16.24 8.16 2.44
CA PHE A 98 15.30 8.55 3.49
C PHE A 98 16.02 9.43 4.51
N ASP A 99 15.37 10.53 4.91
CA ASP A 99 15.79 11.23 6.14
C ASP A 99 15.55 10.30 7.34
N PRO A 100 16.43 10.31 8.34
CA PRO A 100 16.12 9.71 9.64
C PRO A 100 14.81 10.28 10.18
N ILE A 101 13.85 9.40 10.44
CA ILE A 101 12.60 9.76 11.12
C ILE A 101 12.71 9.22 12.52
N ASP A 102 12.94 10.11 13.47
CA ASP A 102 13.04 9.81 14.90
C ASP A 102 12.60 11.05 15.70
N GLY A 103 11.65 10.86 16.62
CA GLY A 103 11.18 11.88 17.54
C GLY A 103 9.66 12.10 17.57
N LEU A 104 9.25 13.29 18.02
CA LEU A 104 7.85 13.64 18.24
C LEU A 104 7.23 14.31 17.01
N TYR A 105 6.08 13.79 16.57
CA TYR A 105 5.34 14.32 15.44
C TYR A 105 3.85 14.42 15.76
N LEU A 106 3.17 15.40 15.16
CA LEU A 106 1.70 15.47 15.23
C LEU A 106 1.07 14.22 14.59
N GLY A 107 -0.02 13.71 15.15
CA GLY A 107 -0.74 12.54 14.64
C GLY A 107 -1.08 12.65 13.14
N LYS A 108 -1.39 13.85 12.64
CA LYS A 108 -1.65 14.11 11.21
C LYS A 108 -0.44 13.79 10.34
N ARG A 109 0.73 14.15 10.84
CA ARG A 109 2.01 13.92 10.20
C ARG A 109 2.36 12.43 10.23
N VAL A 110 2.10 11.74 11.34
CA VAL A 110 2.27 10.29 11.48
C VAL A 110 1.34 9.50 10.55
N LYS A 111 0.06 9.87 10.47
CA LYS A 111 -0.89 9.26 9.52
C LYS A 111 -0.43 9.42 8.08
N GLY A 112 0.10 10.61 7.73
CA GLY A 112 0.67 10.87 6.41
C GLY A 112 1.94 10.05 6.12
N LEU A 113 2.77 9.82 7.14
CA LEU A 113 3.96 8.97 7.05
C LEU A 113 3.57 7.50 6.82
N ILE A 114 2.67 6.96 7.65
CA ILE A 114 2.14 5.59 7.50
C ILE A 114 1.52 5.42 6.11
N ALA A 115 0.76 6.41 5.62
CA ALA A 115 0.19 6.35 4.28
C ALA A 115 1.26 6.19 3.19
N ALA A 116 2.33 6.99 3.25
CA ALA A 116 3.41 6.94 2.26
C ALA A 116 4.15 5.59 2.28
N PHE A 117 4.41 5.05 3.48
CA PHE A 117 5.02 3.74 3.63
C PHE A 117 4.09 2.60 3.21
N LEU A 118 2.79 2.66 3.50
CA LEU A 118 1.83 1.68 3.01
C LEU A 118 1.75 1.69 1.48
N ASP A 119 1.64 2.87 0.86
CA ASP A 119 1.61 3.01 -0.61
C ASP A 119 2.88 2.40 -1.24
N ARG A 120 4.05 2.67 -0.66
CA ARG A 120 5.35 2.09 -1.05
C ARG A 120 5.39 0.57 -0.83
N TRP A 121 5.18 0.11 0.40
CA TRP A 121 5.31 -1.30 0.77
C TRP A 121 4.31 -2.19 0.05
N ASN A 122 3.11 -1.68 -0.23
CA ASN A 122 2.11 -2.45 -0.96
C ASN A 122 2.68 -2.94 -2.29
N ARG A 123 3.52 -2.12 -2.91
CA ARG A 123 4.24 -2.50 -4.11
C ARG A 123 5.53 -3.27 -3.83
N LEU A 124 6.41 -2.72 -2.99
CA LEU A 124 7.79 -3.16 -2.92
C LEU A 124 8.04 -4.30 -1.92
N ALA A 125 7.24 -4.39 -0.87
CA ALA A 125 7.40 -5.41 0.16
C ALA A 125 6.73 -6.72 -0.26
N ASP A 126 7.28 -7.82 0.23
CA ASP A 126 6.71 -9.17 0.12
C ASP A 126 5.48 -9.31 1.03
N LEU A 127 5.55 -8.68 2.21
CA LEU A 127 4.50 -8.70 3.23
C LEU A 127 4.50 -7.35 3.99
N ILE A 128 3.34 -6.93 4.45
CA ILE A 128 3.13 -5.80 5.34
C ILE A 128 2.53 -6.33 6.63
N ILE A 129 3.08 -5.94 7.77
CA ILE A 129 2.55 -6.26 9.10
C ILE A 129 2.19 -4.96 9.81
N VAL A 130 1.00 -4.91 10.37
CA VAL A 130 0.56 -3.86 11.30
C VAL A 130 0.27 -4.50 12.64
N CYS A 131 1.08 -4.16 13.63
CA CYS A 131 0.86 -4.55 15.01
C CYS A 131 0.24 -3.37 15.76
N THR A 132 -0.97 -3.55 16.26
CA THR A 132 -1.65 -2.55 17.09
C THR A 132 -2.52 -3.25 18.12
N PRO A 133 -2.36 -2.95 19.43
CA PRO A 133 -3.11 -3.62 20.48
C PRO A 133 -4.56 -3.18 20.51
N PHE A 134 -4.82 -1.97 20.05
CA PHE A 134 -6.13 -1.34 20.04
C PHE A 134 -6.48 -0.84 18.64
N ILE A 135 -7.75 -0.99 18.31
CA ILE A 135 -8.44 -0.36 17.19
C ILE A 135 -9.57 0.40 17.86
N SER A 136 -9.66 1.71 17.61
CA SER A 136 -10.63 2.58 18.27
C SER A 136 -12.05 2.04 18.12
N SER A 137 -12.88 2.15 19.16
CA SER A 137 -14.33 1.95 19.01
C SER A 137 -14.96 3.02 18.10
N LYS A 138 -14.27 4.15 17.90
CA LYS A 138 -14.64 5.20 16.95
C LYS A 138 -14.17 4.92 15.52
N PHE A 139 -13.54 3.77 15.26
CA PHE A 139 -13.05 3.41 13.94
C PHE A 139 -14.20 3.43 12.92
N THR A 140 -14.07 4.29 11.93
CA THR A 140 -15.12 4.59 10.96
C THR A 140 -14.93 3.85 9.63
N TYR A 141 -15.98 3.80 8.82
CA TYR A 141 -15.87 3.27 7.46
C TYR A 141 -14.84 4.02 6.61
N SER A 142 -14.82 5.36 6.68
CA SER A 142 -13.88 6.15 5.88
C SER A 142 -12.42 5.85 6.22
N GLU A 143 -12.15 5.48 7.47
CA GLU A 143 -10.84 5.00 7.89
C GLU A 143 -10.53 3.58 7.42
N TRP A 144 -11.54 2.71 7.37
CA TRP A 144 -11.41 1.36 6.81
C TRP A 144 -11.15 1.44 5.31
N GLU A 145 -11.94 2.21 4.56
CA GLU A 145 -11.75 2.50 3.14
C GLU A 145 -10.38 3.15 2.88
N TRP A 146 -9.96 4.08 3.74
CA TRP A 146 -8.63 4.68 3.67
C TRP A 146 -7.51 3.64 3.78
N LEU A 147 -7.65 2.63 4.65
CA LEU A 147 -6.69 1.54 4.77
C LEU A 147 -6.77 0.61 3.55
N MET A 148 -7.97 0.13 3.21
CA MET A 148 -8.21 -0.84 2.14
C MET A 148 -7.81 -0.31 0.76
N SER A 149 -7.95 0.99 0.51
CA SER A 149 -7.47 1.64 -0.72
C SER A 149 -5.94 1.65 -0.87
N ARG A 150 -5.19 1.25 0.15
CA ARG A 150 -3.71 1.28 0.18
C ARG A 150 -3.07 -0.09 0.32
N ILE A 151 -3.84 -1.08 0.76
CA ILE A 151 -3.30 -2.40 1.06
C ILE A 151 -3.80 -3.43 0.06
N PHE A 152 -2.93 -4.38 -0.27
CA PHE A 152 -3.31 -5.59 -0.95
C PHE A 152 -3.57 -6.66 0.12
N PRO A 153 -4.81 -7.16 0.27
CA PRO A 153 -5.18 -8.04 1.40
C PRO A 153 -4.23 -9.23 1.58
N PHE A 154 -3.74 -9.82 0.49
CA PHE A 154 -2.84 -10.97 0.51
C PHE A 154 -1.45 -10.67 1.06
N LYS A 155 -0.96 -9.43 0.87
CA LYS A 155 0.32 -8.97 1.41
C LYS A 155 0.19 -8.43 2.82
N PHE A 156 -1.02 -8.18 3.32
CA PHE A 156 -1.21 -7.43 4.55
C PHE A 156 -1.57 -8.35 5.72
N ARG A 157 -1.03 -8.07 6.91
CA ARG A 157 -1.34 -8.78 8.16
C ARG A 157 -1.54 -7.79 9.30
N ILE A 158 -2.56 -8.02 10.11
CA ILE A 158 -2.80 -7.32 11.37
C ILE A 158 -2.55 -8.27 12.53
N ILE A 159 -1.71 -7.83 13.47
CA ILE A 159 -1.56 -8.40 14.80
C ILE A 159 -2.29 -7.48 15.76
N THR A 160 -3.38 -7.96 16.37
CA THR A 160 -4.21 -7.17 17.28
C THR A 160 -4.79 -8.03 18.41
N ARG A 161 -5.36 -7.41 19.43
CA ARG A 161 -6.02 -8.13 20.53
C ARG A 161 -7.37 -8.71 20.07
N PRO A 162 -7.88 -9.78 20.70
CA PRO A 162 -9.16 -10.39 20.33
C PRO A 162 -10.36 -9.44 20.27
N GLN A 163 -10.41 -8.42 21.14
CA GLN A 163 -11.48 -7.42 21.15
C GLN A 163 -11.42 -6.51 19.92
N SER A 164 -10.24 -5.98 19.60
CA SER A 164 -10.00 -5.15 18.41
C SER A 164 -10.16 -5.95 17.12
N HIS A 165 -9.80 -7.24 17.13
CA HIS A 165 -10.08 -8.17 16.05
C HIS A 165 -11.60 -8.27 15.76
N LYS A 166 -12.43 -8.43 16.80
CA LYS A 166 -13.90 -8.45 16.66
C LYS A 166 -14.45 -7.15 16.07
N LEU A 167 -13.88 -6.00 16.44
CA LEU A 167 -14.26 -4.70 15.87
C LEU A 167 -13.90 -4.62 14.39
N PHE A 168 -12.69 -5.02 14.01
CA PHE A 168 -12.22 -4.98 12.62
C PHE A 168 -13.07 -5.87 11.70
N LYS A 169 -13.43 -7.09 12.13
CA LYS A 169 -14.29 -8.00 11.35
C LYS A 169 -15.70 -7.44 11.09
N ARG A 170 -16.23 -6.61 11.98
CA ARG A 170 -17.61 -6.10 11.90
C ARG A 170 -17.77 -4.97 10.89
N LEU A 171 -16.75 -4.13 10.72
CA LEU A 171 -16.88 -2.88 9.96
C LEU A 171 -17.23 -3.00 8.47
N PRO A 172 -16.68 -3.96 7.68
CA PRO A 172 -17.09 -4.14 6.29
C PRO A 172 -18.57 -4.48 6.13
N ILE A 173 -19.19 -5.05 7.17
CA ILE A 173 -20.60 -5.49 7.17
C ILE A 173 -21.55 -4.33 7.48
N PHE A 174 -21.09 -3.34 8.26
CA PHE A 174 -21.92 -2.21 8.70
C PHE A 174 -21.81 -0.97 7.81
N SER A 175 -21.08 -1.05 6.70
CA SER A 175 -20.59 0.14 6.01
C SER A 175 -21.19 0.40 4.63
N GLY A 176 -22.52 0.46 4.56
CA GLY A 176 -23.21 0.98 3.37
C GLY A 176 -24.60 0.43 3.10
N MET A 177 -25.02 -0.59 3.85
CA MET A 177 -26.38 -1.12 3.78
C MET A 177 -27.13 -0.81 5.06
N LYS A 178 -28.36 -0.32 4.94
CA LYS A 178 -29.29 -0.30 6.06
C LYS A 178 -29.51 -1.76 6.52
N PRO A 179 -29.78 -2.03 7.82
CA PRO A 179 -30.08 -3.38 8.29
C PRO A 179 -31.17 -4.09 7.45
N GLU A 180 -32.11 -3.34 6.89
CA GLU A 180 -33.15 -3.85 5.98
C GLU A 180 -32.61 -4.29 4.59
N GLU A 181 -31.56 -3.63 4.06
CA GLU A 181 -30.94 -3.94 2.76
C GLU A 181 -30.02 -5.17 2.86
N ILE A 182 -29.43 -5.41 4.02
CA ILE A 182 -28.65 -6.62 4.33
C ILE A 182 -29.56 -7.88 4.27
N LEU A 183 -30.79 -7.77 4.76
CA LEU A 183 -31.78 -8.85 4.75
C LEU A 183 -32.39 -9.11 3.36
N ILE A 184 -32.46 -8.10 2.49
CA ILE A 184 -33.12 -8.21 1.17
C ILE A 184 -32.13 -8.58 0.04
N LYS A 185 -30.83 -8.24 0.15
CA LYS A 185 -29.82 -8.55 -0.89
C LYS A 185 -28.91 -9.74 -0.59
N HIS A 186 -28.82 -10.22 0.65
CA HIS A 186 -27.83 -11.22 1.06
C HIS A 186 -28.43 -12.45 1.73
N ALA A 187 -29.48 -13.01 1.12
CA ALA A 187 -29.92 -14.39 1.39
C ALA A 187 -28.94 -15.44 0.82
N GLU A 188 -27.81 -15.02 0.24
CA GLU A 188 -26.76 -15.91 -0.26
C GLU A 188 -25.55 -15.85 0.69
N ASP A 189 -25.32 -16.97 1.40
CA ASP A 189 -24.19 -17.23 2.28
C ASP A 189 -22.81 -16.96 1.60
N ASP A 190 -22.77 -16.91 0.27
CA ASP A 190 -21.57 -16.77 -0.54
C ASP A 190 -20.86 -15.40 -0.46
N PHE A 191 -21.58 -14.29 -0.25
CA PHE A 191 -20.95 -12.96 -0.17
C PHE A 191 -20.18 -12.78 1.15
N TYR A 192 -20.78 -13.21 2.26
CA TYR A 192 -20.15 -13.21 3.57
C TYR A 192 -18.94 -14.13 3.59
N ASP A 193 -19.11 -15.34 3.06
CA ASP A 193 -18.02 -16.28 2.90
C ASP A 193 -16.90 -15.73 2.02
N THR A 194 -17.22 -14.98 0.97
CA THR A 194 -16.23 -14.35 0.08
C THR A 194 -15.44 -13.26 0.79
N ILE A 195 -16.09 -12.31 1.46
CA ILE A 195 -15.40 -11.24 2.19
C ILE A 195 -14.58 -11.81 3.35
N GLU A 196 -15.15 -12.75 4.11
CA GLU A 196 -14.44 -13.37 5.23
C GLU A 196 -13.24 -14.19 4.73
N LYS A 197 -13.44 -15.08 3.76
CA LYS A 197 -12.38 -16.00 3.28
C LYS A 197 -11.33 -15.30 2.43
N GLN A 198 -11.71 -14.36 1.56
CA GLN A 198 -10.78 -13.77 0.58
C GLN A 198 -10.15 -12.45 1.04
N ILE A 199 -10.76 -11.72 1.96
CA ILE A 199 -10.26 -10.40 2.41
C ILE A 199 -9.86 -10.43 3.88
N LEU A 200 -10.77 -10.84 4.78
CA LEU A 200 -10.52 -10.72 6.22
C LEU A 200 -9.55 -11.79 6.75
N ARG A 201 -9.72 -13.06 6.40
CA ARG A 201 -8.82 -14.14 6.84
C ARG A 201 -7.37 -13.90 6.39
N PRO A 202 -7.10 -13.50 5.13
CA PRO A 202 -5.73 -13.16 4.74
C PRO A 202 -5.17 -11.99 5.53
N ILE A 203 -5.99 -11.01 5.94
CA ILE A 203 -5.51 -9.85 6.70
C ILE A 203 -5.23 -10.19 8.16
N LEU A 204 -5.91 -11.15 8.78
CA LEU A 204 -5.87 -11.33 10.23
C LEU A 204 -4.91 -12.47 10.62
N ALA A 205 -3.93 -12.16 11.49
CA ALA A 205 -2.99 -13.15 12.00
C ALA A 205 -3.62 -13.94 13.17
N GLU A 206 -4.46 -14.93 12.86
CA GLU A 206 -5.24 -15.70 13.85
C GLU A 206 -4.37 -16.35 14.94
N ASP A 207 -3.23 -16.93 14.59
CA ASP A 207 -2.31 -17.56 15.54
C ASP A 207 -1.78 -16.59 16.60
N ALA A 208 -1.49 -15.35 16.21
CA ALA A 208 -0.96 -14.32 17.09
C ALA A 208 -2.01 -13.82 18.10
N ILE A 209 -3.28 -13.73 17.66
CA ILE A 209 -4.42 -13.31 18.47
C ILE A 209 -4.66 -14.27 19.64
N ILE A 210 -4.50 -15.58 19.38
CA ILE A 210 -4.73 -16.64 20.37
C ILE A 210 -3.60 -16.69 21.39
N ARG A 211 -2.34 -16.59 20.94
CA ARG A 211 -1.15 -16.76 21.80
C ARG A 211 -0.92 -15.58 22.75
N TYR A 212 -1.20 -14.34 22.34
CA TYR A 212 -0.83 -13.16 23.13
C TYR A 212 -1.94 -12.12 23.25
N GLN A 213 -2.61 -12.11 24.40
CA GLN A 213 -3.71 -11.17 24.68
C GLN A 213 -3.25 -9.87 25.36
N LYS A 214 -2.03 -9.84 25.92
CA LYS A 214 -1.50 -8.72 26.73
C LYS A 214 -0.23 -8.13 26.10
N PHE A 215 -0.40 -7.26 25.11
CA PHE A 215 0.71 -6.49 24.52
C PHE A 215 0.32 -5.03 24.27
N HIS A 216 1.28 -4.12 24.29
CA HIS A 216 1.08 -2.68 23.99
C HIS A 216 1.93 -2.18 22.81
N ALA A 217 2.69 -3.09 22.18
CA ALA A 217 3.55 -2.79 21.03
C ALA A 217 2.72 -2.28 19.84
N LYS A 218 3.25 -1.27 19.17
CA LYS A 218 2.65 -0.63 18.00
C LYS A 218 3.73 -0.42 16.95
N PHE A 219 3.59 -1.09 15.82
CA PHE A 219 4.50 -0.92 14.71
C PHE A 219 3.85 -1.25 13.37
N PHE A 220 4.40 -0.68 12.32
CA PHE A 220 4.06 -0.97 10.93
C PHE A 220 5.34 -1.44 10.26
N ALA A 221 5.30 -2.55 9.52
CA ALA A 221 6.49 -3.12 8.94
C ALA A 221 6.26 -3.56 7.49
N GLY A 222 7.16 -3.16 6.60
CA GLY A 222 7.30 -3.72 5.26
C GLY A 222 8.42 -4.75 5.26
N ILE A 223 8.06 -6.01 5.00
CA ILE A 223 9.00 -7.13 4.93
C ILE A 223 9.50 -7.27 3.50
N PHE A 224 10.81 -7.22 3.32
CA PHE A 224 11.48 -7.48 2.05
C PHE A 224 12.26 -8.79 2.12
N SER A 225 12.85 -9.19 0.99
CA SER A 225 13.61 -10.42 0.88
C SER A 225 14.76 -10.49 1.90
N ASN A 226 15.51 -9.40 2.06
CA ASN A 226 16.72 -9.32 2.89
C ASN A 226 16.62 -8.41 4.12
N HIS A 227 15.62 -7.54 4.21
CA HIS A 227 15.48 -6.58 5.30
C HIS A 227 14.02 -6.31 5.65
N VAL A 228 13.81 -5.55 6.73
CA VAL A 228 12.50 -5.08 7.16
C VAL A 228 12.59 -3.60 7.47
N GLU A 229 11.74 -2.80 6.83
CA GLU A 229 11.51 -1.40 7.20
C GLU A 229 10.42 -1.38 8.29
N VAL A 230 10.66 -0.75 9.45
CA VAL A 230 9.73 -0.71 10.59
C VAL A 230 9.50 0.72 11.04
N ILE A 231 8.23 1.14 11.06
CA ILE A 231 7.76 2.34 11.76
C ILE A 231 7.31 1.92 13.16
N HIS A 232 8.07 2.32 14.17
CA HIS A 232 7.64 2.29 15.57
C HIS A 232 6.85 3.53 15.88
N SER A 233 5.74 3.40 16.59
CA SER A 233 4.93 4.57 16.94
C SER A 233 4.17 4.39 18.25
N SER A 234 3.90 5.47 18.98
CA SER A 234 2.86 5.46 20.02
C SER A 234 1.44 5.50 19.42
N PHE A 235 1.31 5.80 18.13
CA PHE A 235 0.05 5.95 17.41
C PHE A 235 -0.70 4.61 17.31
N ASN A 236 -1.92 4.55 17.83
CA ASN A 236 -2.83 3.44 17.55
C ASN A 236 -3.48 3.66 16.18
N LEU A 237 -3.69 2.56 15.46
CA LEU A 237 -4.42 2.61 14.20
C LEU A 237 -5.85 3.12 14.46
N PHE A 238 -6.23 4.20 13.77
CA PHE A 238 -7.58 4.81 13.82
C PHE A 238 -7.93 5.52 15.13
N GLU A 239 -6.94 5.88 15.95
CA GLU A 239 -7.10 6.87 17.01
C GLU A 239 -6.43 8.17 16.55
N TYR A 240 -7.18 8.96 15.78
CA TYR A 240 -6.68 10.22 15.25
C TYR A 240 -7.24 11.41 16.00
N GLU A 241 -6.36 12.13 16.71
CA GLU A 241 -6.60 13.50 17.14
C GLU A 241 -5.55 14.42 16.51
N GLU A 242 -5.99 15.46 15.79
CA GLU A 242 -5.10 16.32 14.98
C GLU A 242 -3.94 16.93 15.79
N LYS A 243 -4.16 17.14 17.09
CA LYS A 243 -3.25 17.86 18.00
C LYS A 243 -2.42 16.93 18.90
N GLN A 244 -2.61 15.62 18.81
CA GLN A 244 -1.85 14.67 19.62
C GLN A 244 -0.42 14.53 19.08
N LEU A 245 0.56 14.54 20.00
CA LEU A 245 1.95 14.24 19.68
C LEU A 245 2.20 12.75 19.84
N GLU A 246 2.90 12.18 18.87
CA GLU A 246 3.24 10.78 18.79
C GLU A 246 4.75 10.64 18.67
N ASN A 247 5.33 9.72 19.45
CA ASN A 247 6.71 9.32 19.25
C ASN A 247 6.77 8.37 18.05
N VAL A 248 7.66 8.64 17.10
CA VAL A 248 7.84 7.83 15.90
C VAL A 248 9.31 7.63 15.61
N ALA A 249 9.68 6.39 15.28
CA ALA A 249 10.99 6.07 14.74
C ALA A 249 10.85 5.14 13.53
N VAL A 250 11.61 5.38 12.47
CA VAL A 250 11.70 4.48 11.31
C VAL A 250 13.08 3.82 11.31
N ASN A 251 13.09 2.49 11.37
CA ASN A 251 14.30 1.69 11.45
C ASN A 251 14.31 0.61 10.37
N ILE A 252 15.52 0.24 9.93
CA ILE A 252 15.73 -0.87 9.01
C ILE A 252 16.45 -1.98 9.78
N TYR A 253 15.90 -3.19 9.76
CA TYR A 253 16.48 -4.36 10.42
C TYR A 253 16.76 -5.49 9.43
N PRO A 254 17.78 -6.34 9.69
CA PRO A 254 17.86 -7.65 9.05
C PRO A 254 16.58 -8.46 9.29
N ARG A 255 16.15 -9.23 8.30
CA ARG A 255 14.90 -10.00 8.38
C ARG A 255 14.84 -10.96 9.57
N ASP A 256 15.92 -11.69 9.82
CA ASP A 256 15.99 -12.66 10.92
C ASP A 256 15.93 -11.99 12.30
N PHE A 257 16.54 -10.80 12.42
CA PHE A 257 16.46 -10.01 13.64
C PHE A 257 15.01 -9.59 13.91
N PHE A 258 14.30 -9.12 12.89
CA PHE A 258 12.89 -8.75 13.02
C PHE A 258 12.03 -9.94 13.44
N LEU A 259 12.19 -11.09 12.77
CA LEU A 259 11.47 -12.31 13.12
C LEU A 259 11.71 -12.70 14.59
N TYR A 260 12.97 -12.74 15.03
CA TYR A 260 13.35 -13.15 16.37
C TYR A 260 12.92 -12.16 17.47
N LYS A 261 13.04 -10.85 17.22
CA LYS A 261 12.79 -9.82 18.25
C LYS A 261 11.35 -9.30 18.27
N PHE A 262 10.66 -9.29 17.14
CA PHE A 262 9.33 -8.68 17.02
C PHE A 262 8.22 -9.70 16.89
N LEU A 263 8.44 -10.77 16.14
CA LEU A 263 7.36 -11.71 15.78
C LEU A 263 7.34 -12.97 16.64
N LEU A 264 8.51 -13.51 16.98
CA LEU A 264 8.62 -14.67 17.87
C LEU A 264 7.98 -14.45 19.26
N PRO A 265 8.03 -13.25 19.88
CA PRO A 265 7.28 -12.98 21.11
C PRO A 265 5.76 -13.12 20.97
N PHE A 266 5.21 -12.97 19.76
CA PHE A 266 3.79 -13.26 19.47
C PHE A 266 3.56 -14.74 19.09
N GLY A 267 4.61 -15.56 19.12
CA GLY A 267 4.59 -16.95 18.67
C GLY A 267 4.56 -17.11 17.15
N ILE A 268 4.93 -16.09 16.38
CA ILE A 268 5.06 -16.18 14.93
C ILE A 268 6.51 -16.59 14.62
N GLU A 269 6.71 -17.89 14.42
CA GLU A 269 8.03 -18.48 14.19
C GLU A 269 8.50 -18.38 12.74
N LYS A 270 7.57 -18.23 11.80
CA LYS A 270 7.86 -18.07 10.38
C LYS A 270 6.94 -17.02 9.78
N LEU A 271 7.53 -16.21 8.91
CA LEU A 271 6.77 -15.36 8.00
C LEU A 271 6.25 -16.24 6.87
N SER A 272 5.12 -16.91 7.10
CA SER A 272 4.37 -17.51 6.01
C SER A 272 3.79 -16.38 5.17
N VAL A 273 4.45 -16.06 4.06
CA VAL A 273 3.72 -15.49 2.92
C VAL A 273 2.66 -16.56 2.60
N PRO A 274 1.36 -16.24 2.56
CA PRO A 274 0.33 -17.24 2.29
C PRO A 274 0.70 -17.94 0.98
N GLN A 275 1.13 -19.20 1.07
CA GLN A 275 1.52 -19.99 -0.09
C GLN A 275 0.26 -20.52 -0.80
N ASP A 276 -0.84 -20.70 -0.07
CA ASP A 276 -1.99 -21.43 -0.59
C ASP A 276 -3.23 -20.54 -0.75
N THR A 277 -3.68 -20.45 -2.01
CA THR A 277 -5.03 -20.80 -2.51
C THR A 277 -5.54 -19.86 -3.61
N VAL A 278 -5.02 -18.64 -3.70
CA VAL A 278 -5.38 -17.71 -4.79
C VAL A 278 -4.18 -17.38 -5.66
N LEU A 279 -2.96 -17.19 -5.14
CA LEU A 279 -1.81 -16.75 -5.96
C LEU A 279 -1.18 -17.83 -6.87
N GLU A 280 -1.39 -19.12 -6.60
CA GLU A 280 -1.08 -20.18 -7.58
C GLU A 280 -2.15 -20.27 -8.70
N LYS A 281 -3.31 -19.61 -8.52
CA LYS A 281 -4.38 -19.49 -9.52
C LYS A 281 -4.57 -18.07 -10.07
N VAL A 282 -3.99 -17.03 -9.47
CA VAL A 282 -3.82 -15.70 -10.07
C VAL A 282 -2.58 -15.78 -10.94
N ASP A 283 -2.71 -16.56 -12.01
CA ASP A 283 -1.83 -16.50 -13.15
C ASP A 283 -1.74 -15.03 -13.56
N LYS A 284 -0.55 -14.43 -13.36
CA LYS A 284 -0.15 -13.14 -13.91
C LYS A 284 -1.15 -11.99 -13.66
N VAL A 285 -0.95 -11.24 -12.57
CA VAL A 285 -1.60 -9.92 -12.48
C VAL A 285 -0.94 -9.03 -13.53
N GLY A 286 -1.68 -8.72 -14.58
CA GLY A 286 -1.25 -7.82 -15.62
C GLY A 286 -1.11 -6.40 -15.09
N CYS A 287 -0.13 -5.67 -15.63
CA CYS A 287 0.04 -4.26 -15.34
C CYS A 287 0.38 -3.48 -16.60
N ILE A 288 0.20 -2.18 -16.48
CA ILE A 288 0.43 -1.21 -17.54
C ILE A 288 1.57 -0.33 -17.08
N ILE A 289 2.58 -0.18 -17.94
CA ILE A 289 3.75 0.64 -17.69
C ILE A 289 3.67 1.85 -18.63
N CYS A 290 3.29 3.00 -18.08
CA CYS A 290 3.29 4.30 -18.76
C CYS A 290 4.61 5.00 -18.44
N SER A 291 5.48 5.14 -19.44
CA SER A 291 6.83 5.73 -19.26
C SER A 291 6.96 7.05 -20.00
N GLU A 292 7.67 8.01 -19.40
CA GLU A 292 8.05 9.27 -20.03
C GLU A 292 9.31 9.10 -20.88
N GLU A 293 9.21 9.36 -22.18
CA GLU A 293 10.33 9.41 -23.13
C GLU A 293 10.27 10.72 -23.92
N ASN A 294 11.33 11.53 -23.85
CA ASN A 294 11.41 12.85 -24.53
C ASN A 294 10.21 13.77 -24.26
N GLY A 295 9.64 13.71 -23.05
CA GLY A 295 8.47 14.51 -22.64
C GLY A 295 7.12 14.02 -23.20
N SER A 296 7.11 12.86 -23.87
CA SER A 296 5.92 12.13 -24.25
C SER A 296 5.72 10.92 -23.33
N PHE A 297 4.47 10.48 -23.13
CA PHE A 297 4.19 9.26 -22.37
C PHE A 297 3.75 8.17 -23.34
N THR A 298 4.20 6.94 -23.11
CA THR A 298 3.78 5.75 -23.86
C THR A 298 3.51 4.59 -22.92
N SER A 299 2.44 3.84 -23.18
CA SER A 299 2.07 2.66 -22.39
C SER A 299 2.50 1.35 -23.05
N LYS A 300 3.06 0.44 -22.24
CA LYS A 300 3.35 -0.95 -22.62
C LYS A 300 2.66 -1.91 -21.66
N TYR A 301 2.24 -3.05 -22.18
CA TYR A 301 1.65 -4.13 -21.38
C TYR A 301 2.75 -5.04 -20.86
N ASP A 302 2.68 -5.38 -19.59
CA ASP A 302 3.50 -6.44 -19.04
C ASP A 302 2.69 -7.33 -18.10
N SER A 303 3.04 -8.61 -18.08
CA SER A 303 2.39 -9.61 -17.24
C SER A 303 3.41 -10.09 -16.22
N TYR A 304 3.20 -9.75 -14.94
CA TYR A 304 4.15 -10.14 -13.89
C TYR A 304 3.53 -11.13 -12.92
N GLN A 305 4.37 -12.04 -12.45
CA GLN A 305 4.13 -12.65 -11.16
C GLN A 305 4.25 -11.53 -10.11
N THR A 306 3.24 -11.41 -9.25
CA THR A 306 3.10 -10.38 -8.20
C THR A 306 4.26 -10.30 -7.20
N ARG A 307 5.27 -11.17 -7.34
CA ARG A 307 6.37 -11.42 -6.40
C ARG A 307 7.70 -10.73 -6.71
N SER A 308 7.95 -10.18 -7.91
CA SER A 308 9.30 -9.61 -8.20
C SER A 308 9.27 -8.21 -8.82
N TRP A 309 9.33 -7.18 -7.97
CA TRP A 309 9.67 -5.81 -8.36
C TRP A 309 10.99 -5.72 -9.15
N GLN A 310 11.90 -6.67 -8.93
CA GLN A 310 13.14 -6.81 -9.70
C GLN A 310 12.89 -6.81 -11.21
N VAL A 311 11.78 -7.36 -11.70
CA VAL A 311 11.49 -7.39 -13.15
C VAL A 311 11.09 -6.01 -13.68
N ILE A 312 10.34 -5.22 -12.91
CA ILE A 312 10.02 -3.83 -13.28
C ILE A 312 11.29 -2.97 -13.29
N LEU A 313 12.16 -3.09 -12.28
CA LEU A 313 13.44 -2.37 -12.29
C LEU A 313 14.39 -2.88 -13.40
N ASN A 314 14.43 -4.19 -13.64
CA ASN A 314 15.27 -4.80 -14.67
C ASN A 314 14.82 -4.46 -16.10
N PHE A 315 13.53 -4.12 -16.31
CA PHE A 315 13.04 -3.63 -17.60
C PHE A 315 13.78 -2.35 -18.02
N PHE A 316 14.16 -1.49 -17.05
CA PHE A 316 14.79 -0.20 -17.32
C PHE A 316 16.32 -0.23 -17.31
N HIS A 317 16.96 -1.17 -16.60
CA HIS A 317 18.41 -1.36 -16.75
C HIS A 317 18.83 -1.94 -18.12
N LYS A 318 17.87 -2.28 -19.00
CA LYS A 318 18.10 -2.90 -20.32
C LYS A 318 17.63 -2.05 -21.50
N SER A 319 17.11 -0.85 -21.28
CA SER A 319 16.64 0.11 -22.30
C SER A 319 17.47 1.38 -22.28
#